data_AF-A0A0U5F0N5-F1
#
_entry.id   AF-A0A0U5F0N5-F1
#
_cell.length_a   1.000
_cell.length_b   1.000
_cell.length_c   1.000
_cell.angle_alpha   90.00
_cell.angle_beta   90.00
_cell.angle_gamma   90.00
#
_symmetry.space_group_name_H-M   'P 1'
#
loop_
_entity.id
_entity.type
_entity.pdbx_description
1 polymer ?
#
loop_
_entity_poly.entity_id
_entity_poly.type
_entity_poly.pdbx_seq_one_letter_code
_entity_poly.pdbx_strand_id
1 'polypeptide(L)'
;MKNYVFAGSLAALCLLCSCAQTAQGKLRQAVYDTASAYHVLASPMPDVMAGHVPGVSLSDGQKELARKASQTVLNELAALEQATQNGSTLAETAVAALQADFASFSSCWAGLTAGTTPQSCGATATVAAGAATTTTTTTGSN
;
A
#
# COMPACT_ATOMS: atom_id res chain seq x y z
N MET A 1 -33.13 46.37 7.94
CA MET A 1 -32.89 45.23 7.01
C MET A 1 -31.82 44.36 7.64
N LYS A 2 -32.11 43.07 7.81
CA LYS A 2 -31.34 42.12 8.64
C LYS A 2 -30.25 41.47 7.80
N ASN A 3 -28.99 41.68 8.17
CA ASN A 3 -27.83 41.00 7.61
C ASN A 3 -27.44 39.85 8.54
N TYR A 4 -27.90 38.63 8.24
CA TYR A 4 -27.49 37.43 8.97
C TYR A 4 -26.48 36.62 8.14
N VAL A 5 -25.27 36.52 8.71
CA VAL A 5 -24.43 35.33 8.82
C VAL A 5 -23.95 34.68 7.51
N PHE A 6 -22.72 35.04 7.10
CA PHE A 6 -21.87 34.27 6.18
C PHE A 6 -20.69 33.59 6.93
N ALA A 7 -20.87 33.29 8.22
CA ALA A 7 -19.81 32.79 9.11
C ALA A 7 -19.87 31.28 9.41
N GLY A 8 -20.92 30.57 8.96
CA GLY A 8 -21.14 29.15 9.31
C GLY A 8 -20.29 28.15 8.52
N SER A 9 -19.86 28.49 7.30
CA SER A 9 -19.27 27.51 6.37
C SER A 9 -17.74 27.37 6.47
N LEU A 10 -17.03 28.35 7.03
CA LEU A 10 -15.56 28.26 7.18
C LEU A 10 -15.14 27.42 8.40
N ALA A 11 -15.91 27.45 9.49
CA ALA A 11 -15.59 26.69 10.70
C ALA A 11 -15.71 25.16 10.51
N ALA A 12 -16.62 24.72 9.63
CA ALA A 12 -16.76 23.32 9.27
C ALA A 12 -15.57 22.79 8.44
N LEU A 13 -14.94 23.64 7.60
CA LEU A 13 -13.75 23.26 6.84
C LEU A 13 -12.51 23.11 7.74
N CYS A 14 -12.36 23.97 8.76
CA CYS A 14 -11.24 23.89 9.70
C CYS A 14 -11.27 22.62 10.57
N LEU A 15 -12.44 22.02 10.81
CA LEU A 15 -12.57 20.77 11.55
C LEU A 15 -12.20 19.52 10.72
N LEU A 16 -12.28 19.61 9.39
CA LEU A 16 -11.90 18.52 8.48
C LEU A 16 -10.39 18.48 8.19
N CYS A 17 -9.71 19.63 8.15
CA CYS A 17 -8.25 19.70 8.02
C CYS A 17 -7.51 19.07 9.21
N SER A 18 -8.14 19.00 10.38
CA SER A 18 -7.59 18.37 11.59
C SER A 18 -7.43 16.86 11.45
N CYS A 19 -8.29 16.19 10.68
CA CYS A 19 -8.23 14.72 10.52
C CYS A 19 -7.08 14.28 9.61
N ALA A 20 -6.74 15.08 8.59
CA ALA A 20 -5.65 14.77 7.66
C ALA A 20 -4.25 14.95 8.28
N GLN A 21 -4.11 15.83 9.28
CA GLN A 21 -2.83 16.10 9.95
C GLN A 21 -2.57 15.22 11.19
N THR A 22 -3.46 14.26 11.47
CA THR A 22 -3.20 13.26 12.53
C THR A 22 -2.15 12.24 12.08
N ALA A 23 -1.42 11.64 13.02
CA ALA A 23 -0.49 10.55 12.72
C ALA A 23 -1.18 9.42 11.94
N GLN A 24 -2.42 9.08 12.31
CA GLN A 24 -3.25 8.10 11.60
C GLN A 24 -3.65 8.55 10.19
N GLY A 25 -3.94 9.84 9.99
CA GLY A 25 -4.18 10.41 8.66
C GLY A 25 -2.99 10.22 7.73
N LYS A 26 -1.76 10.46 8.22
CA LYS A 26 -0.53 10.24 7.46
C LYS A 26 -0.30 8.78 7.10
N LEU A 27 -0.56 7.85 8.02
CA LEU A 27 -0.43 6.41 7.76
C LEU A 27 -1.41 5.95 6.69
N ARG A 28 -2.67 6.38 6.75
CA ARG A 28 -3.68 6.06 5.73
C ARG A 28 -3.29 6.64 4.37
N GLN A 29 -2.80 7.88 4.35
CA GLN A 29 -2.31 8.51 3.14
C GLN A 29 -1.12 7.74 2.53
N ALA A 30 -0.20 7.24 3.36
CA ALA A 30 0.92 6.42 2.91
C ALA A 30 0.48 5.08 2.30
N VAL A 31 -0.56 4.44 2.85
CA VAL A 31 -1.15 3.23 2.27
C VAL A 31 -1.73 3.53 0.88
N TYR A 32 -2.52 4.60 0.74
CA TYR A 32 -3.10 4.98 -0.54
C TYR A 32 -2.07 5.41 -1.59
N ASP A 33 -1.01 6.11 -1.17
CA ASP A 33 0.11 6.47 -2.05
C ASP A 33 0.83 5.22 -2.56
N THR A 34 1.07 4.25 -1.66
CA THR A 34 1.68 2.96 -2.04
C THR A 34 0.76 2.16 -2.95
N ALA A 35 -0.56 2.16 -2.72
CA ALA A 35 -1.54 1.50 -3.58
C ALA A 35 -1.53 2.07 -5.01
N SER A 36 -1.51 3.40 -5.12
CA SER A 36 -1.41 4.12 -6.39
C SER A 36 -0.11 3.77 -7.13
N ALA A 37 1.03 3.85 -6.43
CA ALA A 37 2.34 3.52 -7.00
C ALA A 37 2.41 2.06 -7.45
N TYR A 38 1.85 1.14 -6.65
CA TYR A 38 1.73 -0.27 -7.01
C TYR A 38 0.92 -0.44 -8.29
N HIS A 39 -0.24 0.21 -8.41
CA HIS A 39 -1.09 0.05 -9.58
C HIS A 39 -0.41 0.53 -10.87
N VAL A 40 0.29 1.67 -10.81
CA VAL A 40 1.09 2.20 -11.93
C VAL A 40 2.19 1.22 -12.32
N LEU A 41 2.91 0.67 -11.33
CA LEU A 41 4.01 -0.26 -11.57
C LEU A 41 3.55 -1.63 -12.09
N ALA A 42 2.40 -2.11 -11.59
CA ALA A 42 1.83 -3.40 -11.92
C ALA A 42 1.04 -3.38 -13.24
N SER A 43 0.62 -2.22 -13.72
CA SER A 43 -0.15 -2.03 -14.97
C SER A 43 0.42 -2.79 -16.18
N PRO A 44 1.74 -2.73 -16.50
CA PRO A 44 2.30 -3.46 -17.65
C PRO A 44 2.56 -4.95 -17.37
N MET A 45 2.40 -5.44 -16.14
CA MET A 45 2.73 -6.83 -15.81
C MET A 45 1.97 -7.86 -16.67
N PRO A 46 0.65 -7.75 -16.87
CA PRO A 46 -0.08 -8.74 -17.68
C PRO A 46 0.50 -8.88 -19.10
N ASP A 47 0.83 -7.75 -19.73
CA ASP A 47 1.42 -7.73 -21.07
C ASP A 47 2.83 -8.33 -21.09
N VAL A 48 3.67 -7.99 -20.11
CA VAL A 48 5.01 -8.58 -19.98
C VAL A 48 4.92 -10.10 -19.75
N MET A 49 4.00 -10.53 -18.88
CA MET A 49 3.81 -11.94 -18.56
C MET A 49 3.26 -12.75 -19.75
N ALA A 50 2.40 -12.13 -20.56
CA ALA A 50 1.89 -12.68 -21.81
C ALA A 50 2.93 -12.64 -22.96
N GLY A 51 4.06 -11.95 -22.78
CA GLY A 51 5.09 -11.80 -23.81
C GLY A 51 4.73 -10.79 -24.91
N HIS A 52 3.79 -9.89 -24.64
CA HIS A 52 3.39 -8.83 -25.57
C HIS A 52 4.36 -7.63 -25.55
N VAL A 53 5.25 -7.54 -24.56
CA VAL A 53 6.22 -6.46 -24.47
C VAL A 53 7.52 -6.82 -25.23
N PRO A 54 7.84 -6.11 -26.32
CA PRO A 54 9.06 -6.38 -27.08
C PRO A 54 10.31 -6.06 -26.25
N GLY A 55 11.34 -6.90 -26.38
CA GLY A 55 12.61 -6.73 -25.66
C GLY A 55 12.61 -7.22 -24.21
N VAL A 56 11.47 -7.65 -23.68
CA VAL A 56 11.36 -8.28 -22.36
C VAL A 56 10.95 -9.73 -22.52
N SER A 57 11.78 -10.65 -22.03
CA SER A 57 11.48 -12.08 -22.00
C SER A 57 11.74 -12.62 -20.59
N LEU A 58 10.68 -13.11 -19.96
CA LEU A 58 10.74 -13.73 -18.64
C LEU A 58 10.60 -15.24 -18.78
N SER A 59 11.51 -15.99 -18.14
CA SER A 59 11.33 -17.42 -17.92
C SER A 59 10.13 -17.69 -17.00
N ASP A 60 9.59 -18.91 -17.01
CA ASP A 60 8.48 -19.28 -16.14
C ASP A 60 8.79 -19.09 -14.65
N GLY A 61 10.04 -19.33 -14.25
CA GLY A 61 10.50 -19.08 -12.88
C GLY A 61 10.48 -17.59 -12.52
N GLN A 62 10.86 -16.71 -13.44
CA GLN A 62 10.81 -15.26 -13.26
C GLN A 62 9.37 -14.73 -13.23
N LYS A 63 8.50 -15.27 -14.08
CA LYS A 63 7.05 -14.95 -14.07
C LYS A 63 6.43 -15.35 -12.74
N GLU A 64 6.73 -16.55 -12.26
CA GLU A 64 6.22 -17.05 -10.99
C GLU A 64 6.67 -16.18 -9.82
N LEU A 65 7.94 -15.79 -9.83
CA LEU A 65 8.51 -14.95 -8.81
C LEU A 65 7.91 -13.53 -8.84
N ALA A 66 7.70 -12.95 -10.03
CA ALA A 66 7.03 -11.65 -10.19
C ALA A 66 5.60 -11.68 -9.63
N ARG A 67 4.84 -12.76 -9.89
CA ARG A 67 3.50 -12.97 -9.33
C ARG A 67 3.53 -13.04 -7.82
N LYS A 68 4.44 -13.82 -7.24
CA LYS A 68 4.56 -13.95 -5.78
C LYS A 68 4.88 -12.63 -5.12
N ALA A 69 5.89 -11.90 -5.61
CA ALA A 69 6.26 -10.60 -5.06
C ALA A 69 5.10 -9.58 -5.17
N SER A 70 4.40 -9.57 -6.31
CA SER A 70 3.23 -8.74 -6.53
C SER A 70 2.06 -9.09 -5.60
N GLN A 71 1.80 -10.39 -5.41
CA GLN A 71 0.73 -10.89 -4.55
C GLN A 71 0.96 -10.55 -3.07
N THR A 72 2.21 -10.60 -2.58
CA THR A 72 2.51 -10.16 -1.22
C THR A 72 2.10 -8.71 -1.00
N VAL A 73 2.50 -7.81 -1.90
CA VAL A 73 2.15 -6.39 -1.79
C VAL A 73 0.63 -6.18 -1.83
N LEU A 74 -0.07 -6.90 -2.73
CA LEU A 74 -1.53 -6.85 -2.79
C LEU A 74 -2.22 -7.32 -1.50
N ASN A 75 -1.71 -8.38 -0.87
CA ASN A 75 -2.27 -8.89 0.38
C ASN A 75 -2.12 -7.87 1.52
N GLU A 76 -0.95 -7.26 1.65
CA GLU A 76 -0.68 -6.23 2.66
C GLU A 76 -1.51 -4.97 2.40
N LEU A 77 -1.62 -4.53 1.14
CA LEU A 77 -2.49 -3.42 0.74
C LEU A 77 -3.95 -3.71 1.10
N ALA A 78 -4.47 -4.87 0.71
CA ALA A 78 -5.86 -5.24 1.00
C ALA A 78 -6.14 -5.28 2.51
N ALA A 79 -5.22 -5.81 3.31
CA ALA A 79 -5.35 -5.84 4.76
C ALA A 79 -5.38 -4.42 5.37
N LEU A 80 -4.48 -3.53 4.95
CA LEU A 80 -4.37 -2.17 5.47
C LEU A 80 -5.50 -1.26 4.98
N GLU A 81 -5.96 -1.44 3.73
CA GLU A 81 -7.14 -0.75 3.20
C GLU A 81 -8.41 -1.20 3.91
N GLN A 82 -8.57 -2.50 4.16
CA GLN A 82 -9.70 -3.01 4.94
C GLN A 82 -9.67 -2.48 6.38
N ALA A 83 -8.51 -2.46 7.02
CA ALA A 83 -8.34 -1.85 8.34
C ALA A 83 -8.73 -0.36 8.32
N THR A 84 -8.35 0.37 7.26
CA THR A 84 -8.73 1.79 7.08
C THR A 84 -10.24 1.96 6.91
N GLN A 85 -10.88 1.13 6.08
CA GLN A 85 -12.33 1.14 5.85
C GLN A 85 -13.11 0.83 7.13
N ASN A 86 -12.60 -0.09 7.96
CA ASN A 86 -13.18 -0.44 9.25
C ASN A 86 -12.95 0.63 10.34
N GLY A 87 -12.23 1.71 10.02
CA GLY A 87 -11.89 2.77 10.98
C GLY A 87 -10.81 2.38 11.99
N SER A 88 -10.11 1.27 11.78
CA SER A 88 -9.06 0.78 12.66
C SER A 88 -7.86 1.73 12.69
N THR A 89 -7.11 1.65 13.79
CA THR A 89 -5.80 2.27 13.96
C THR A 89 -4.76 1.46 13.20
N LEU A 90 -3.99 2.10 12.33
CA LEU A 90 -2.87 1.49 11.63
C LEU A 90 -1.62 1.55 12.49
N ALA A 91 -0.85 0.47 12.51
CA ALA A 91 0.47 0.43 13.10
C ALA A 91 1.50 1.01 12.12
N GLU A 92 2.39 1.90 12.60
CA GLU A 92 3.48 2.46 11.78
C GLU A 92 4.37 1.35 11.21
N THR A 93 4.62 0.30 11.99
CA THR A 93 5.40 -0.87 11.57
C THR A 93 4.75 -1.65 10.43
N ALA A 94 3.42 -1.74 10.39
CA ALA A 94 2.71 -2.41 9.30
C ALA A 94 2.77 -1.60 8.01
N VAL A 95 2.63 -0.28 8.08
CA VAL A 95 2.78 0.61 6.91
C VAL A 95 4.23 0.62 6.42
N ALA A 96 5.21 0.60 7.33
CA ALA A 96 6.63 0.50 6.97
C ALA A 96 6.96 -0.85 6.31
N ALA A 97 6.38 -1.95 6.77
CA ALA A 97 6.52 -3.26 6.15
C ALA A 97 5.94 -3.26 4.72
N LEU A 98 4.74 -2.73 4.53
CA LEU A 98 4.13 -2.54 3.20
C LEU A 98 5.06 -1.77 2.25
N GLN A 99 5.64 -0.66 2.71
CA GLN A 99 6.56 0.15 1.89
C GLN A 99 7.85 -0.61 1.55
N ALA A 100 8.38 -1.41 2.47
CA ALA A 100 9.55 -2.25 2.24
C ALA A 100 9.26 -3.39 1.25
N ASP A 101 8.09 -4.02 1.35
CA ASP A 101 7.64 -5.04 0.42
C ASP A 101 7.42 -4.45 -0.97
N PHE A 102 6.81 -3.27 -1.06
CA PHE A 102 6.65 -2.54 -2.33
C PHE A 102 8.00 -2.16 -2.95
N ALA A 103 8.95 -1.65 -2.17
CA ALA A 103 10.30 -1.32 -2.66
C ALA A 103 11.04 -2.58 -3.17
N SER A 104 10.89 -3.71 -2.47
CA SER A 104 11.47 -4.99 -2.86
C SER A 104 10.85 -5.53 -4.15
N PHE A 105 9.52 -5.45 -4.25
CA PHE A 105 8.77 -5.76 -5.46
C PHE A 105 9.20 -4.88 -6.63
N SER A 106 9.31 -3.57 -6.43
CA SER A 106 9.71 -2.62 -7.47
C SER A 106 11.10 -2.91 -8.01
N SER A 107 12.06 -3.12 -7.11
CA SER A 107 13.42 -3.51 -7.47
C SER A 107 13.45 -4.86 -8.19
N CYS A 108 12.63 -5.81 -7.74
CA CYS A 108 12.50 -7.11 -8.40
C CYS A 108 11.96 -6.94 -9.82
N TRP A 109 10.85 -6.23 -9.99
CA TRP A 109 10.20 -6.04 -11.27
C TRP A 109 11.09 -5.33 -12.29
N ALA A 110 11.79 -4.27 -11.86
CA ALA A 110 12.77 -3.58 -12.70
C ALA A 110 13.93 -4.51 -13.11
N GLY A 111 14.44 -5.32 -12.18
CA GLY A 111 15.49 -6.30 -12.48
C GLY A 111 15.04 -7.36 -13.48
N LEU A 112 13.85 -7.93 -13.26
CA LEU A 112 13.26 -8.94 -14.14
C LEU A 112 13.05 -8.42 -15.56
N THR A 113 12.49 -7.22 -15.69
CA THR A 113 12.26 -6.59 -17.00
C THR A 113 13.55 -6.17 -17.70
N ALA A 114 14.64 -5.95 -16.95
CA ALA A 114 15.99 -5.76 -17.48
C ALA A 114 16.74 -7.08 -17.77
N GLY A 115 16.13 -8.25 -17.56
CA GLY A 115 16.73 -9.56 -17.83
C GLY A 115 17.59 -10.13 -16.70
N THR A 116 17.48 -9.60 -15.48
CA THR A 116 18.19 -10.06 -14.28
C THR A 116 17.22 -10.60 -13.24
N THR A 117 17.69 -11.41 -12.28
CA THR A 117 16.87 -11.87 -11.15
C THR A 117 17.52 -11.41 -9.83
N PRO A 118 17.26 -10.17 -9.38
CA PRO A 118 17.87 -9.62 -8.18
C PRO A 118 17.37 -10.32 -6.90
N GLN A 119 18.14 -10.32 -5.82
CA GLN A 119 17.78 -11.00 -4.57
C GLN A 119 16.49 -10.45 -3.92
N SER A 120 16.13 -9.19 -4.18
CA SER A 120 14.90 -8.55 -3.68
C SER A 120 13.64 -9.32 -4.06
N CYS A 121 13.70 -10.04 -5.17
CA CYS A 121 12.68 -10.96 -5.63
C CYS A 121 12.32 -12.10 -4.68
N GLY A 122 13.27 -12.54 -3.84
CA GLY A 122 13.04 -13.56 -2.82
C GLY A 122 12.59 -12.99 -1.47
N ALA A 123 12.92 -11.73 -1.18
CA ALA A 123 12.62 -11.10 0.11
C ALA A 123 11.11 -10.90 0.33
N THR A 124 10.39 -10.48 -0.72
CA THR A 124 8.93 -10.24 -0.67
C THR A 124 8.12 -11.54 -0.46
N ALA A 125 8.68 -12.72 -0.73
CA ALA A 125 7.96 -13.98 -0.55
C ALA A 125 7.93 -14.49 0.91
N THR A 126 8.83 -13.98 1.77
CA THR A 126 9.02 -14.49 3.14
C THR A 126 8.35 -13.69 4.25
N VAL A 127 7.84 -12.48 3.99
CA VAL A 127 7.43 -11.53 5.06
C VAL A 127 5.93 -11.58 5.39
N ALA A 128 5.09 -12.25 4.58
CA ALA A 128 3.63 -12.32 4.72
C ALA A 128 3.08 -12.95 6.04
N ALA A 129 3.93 -13.27 7.02
CA ALA A 129 3.54 -13.84 8.31
C ALA A 129 3.56 -12.82 9.48
N GLY A 130 3.86 -11.54 9.22
CA GLY A 130 4.18 -10.54 10.24
C GLY A 130 3.09 -9.57 10.69
N ALA A 131 1.88 -9.62 10.12
CA ALA A 131 0.78 -8.74 10.56
C ALA A 131 0.12 -9.27 11.85
N ALA A 132 0.83 -9.17 12.98
CA ALA A 132 0.25 -9.39 14.30
C ALA A 132 -0.72 -8.24 14.63
N THR A 133 -2.02 -8.49 14.42
CA THR A 133 -3.12 -7.69 14.95
C THR A 133 -2.96 -7.52 16.46
N THR A 134 -2.47 -6.36 16.90
CA THR A 134 -2.58 -5.97 18.31
C THR A 134 -3.96 -5.36 18.51
N THR A 135 -4.93 -6.21 18.88
CA THR A 135 -6.22 -5.78 19.39
C THR A 135 -5.98 -5.09 20.75
N THR A 136 -5.91 -3.77 20.78
CA THR A 136 -6.01 -3.02 22.04
C THR A 136 -7.48 -3.01 22.46
N THR A 137 -7.88 -3.99 23.27
CA THR A 137 -9.13 -3.93 24.03
C THR A 137 -8.99 -2.85 25.10
N THR A 138 -9.50 -1.66 24.85
CA THR A 138 -9.77 -0.66 25.90
C THR A 138 -11.00 -1.10 26.69
N THR A 139 -10.80 -1.95 27.69
CA THR A 139 -11.80 -2.17 28.75
C THR A 139 -11.81 -0.94 29.66
N GLY A 140 -12.60 0.06 29.28
CA GLY A 140 -13.08 1.08 30.20
C GLY A 140 -14.52 0.77 30.58
N SER A 141 -14.78 0.46 31.85
CA SER A 141 -16.11 0.54 32.45
C SER A 141 -15.98 0.53 33.99
N ASN A 142 -16.36 1.69 34.55
CA ASN A 142 -16.78 2.03 35.92
C ASN A 142 -16.07 1.41 37.13
#